data_AF-A0A2K3M055-F1
#
_entry.id   AF-A0A2K3M055-F1
#
_cell.length_a   1.000
_cell.length_b   1.000
_cell.length_c   1.000
_cell.angle_alpha   90.00
_cell.angle_beta   90.00
_cell.angle_gamma   90.00
#
_symmetry.space_group_name_H-M   'P 1'
#
loop_
_entity.id
_entity.type
_entity.pdbx_description
1 polymer ?
#
loop_
_entity_poly.entity_id
_entity_poly.type
_entity_poly.pdbx_seq_one_letter_code
_entity_poly.pdbx_strand_id
1 'polypeptide(L)'
;SDGLERPFLCKPKDDLRKDARMMEFTATINRLLSKYPESRRRKLYIRTFAVVPLTEDCGLVEWVPHTRGLRQILQDIYITCGKFDCQKTNPQIKRIYDQCQGKMPEDVMLKDKILPMFPPIFHKWFLTTFSEPAVWFRARVAYAHTTAVWSMVGHIVGLGDRHGENILFYSTSGDCVHVDFSCLFDKGLQLEKPELVPFRLTQV
;
A
#
# COMPACT_ATOMS: atom_id res chain seq x y z
N SER A 1 0.89 -15.16 29.72
CA SER A 1 0.90 -15.42 28.28
C SER A 1 -0.53 -15.72 27.87
N ASP A 2 -1.02 -15.13 26.77
CA ASP A 2 -2.40 -15.27 26.29
C ASP A 2 -2.60 -16.41 25.28
N GLY A 3 -1.53 -17.17 24.98
CA GLY A 3 -1.59 -18.34 24.10
C GLY A 3 -1.69 -18.02 22.61
N LEU A 4 -1.57 -16.75 22.22
CA LEU A 4 -1.64 -16.31 20.82
C LEU A 4 -0.27 -16.32 20.17
N GLU A 5 -0.16 -17.01 19.02
CA GLU A 5 1.02 -16.95 18.17
C GLU A 5 1.13 -15.57 17.50
N ARG A 6 2.31 -14.96 17.62
CA ARG A 6 2.63 -13.66 17.02
C ARG A 6 3.85 -13.83 16.13
N PRO A 7 3.68 -13.97 14.81
CA PRO A 7 4.81 -14.09 13.89
C PRO A 7 5.56 -12.76 13.77
N PHE A 8 6.87 -12.83 13.58
CA PHE A 8 7.73 -11.69 13.32
C PHE A 8 8.63 -11.98 12.12
N LEU A 9 8.86 -10.95 11.30
CA LEU A 9 9.85 -10.95 10.24
C LEU A 9 11.18 -10.44 10.79
N CYS A 10 12.21 -11.28 10.74
CA CYS A 10 13.58 -10.84 10.97
C CYS A 10 14.15 -10.28 9.66
N LYS A 11 14.48 -8.99 9.65
CA LYS A 11 15.09 -8.33 8.50
C LYS A 11 16.59 -8.14 8.76
N PRO A 12 17.46 -8.95 8.12
CA PRO A 12 18.90 -8.75 8.20
C PRO A 12 19.33 -7.65 7.22
N LYS A 13 20.38 -6.91 7.58
CA LYS A 13 21.00 -5.84 6.78
C LYS A 13 20.05 -4.71 6.40
N ASP A 14 19.12 -4.39 7.30
CA ASP A 14 18.12 -3.33 7.10
C ASP A 14 18.03 -2.43 8.35
N ASP A 15 18.01 -1.12 8.15
CA ASP A 15 17.93 -0.13 9.24
C ASP A 15 16.46 0.22 9.52
N LEU A 16 15.88 -0.44 10.51
CA LEU A 16 14.48 -0.30 10.87
C LEU A 16 14.17 0.91 11.77
N ARG A 17 15.15 1.79 12.04
CA ARG A 17 14.92 2.97 12.89
C ARG A 17 13.87 3.89 12.28
N LYS A 18 13.83 4.02 10.95
CA LYS A 18 12.80 4.82 10.24
C LYS A 18 11.41 4.22 10.42
N ASP A 19 11.27 2.91 10.23
CA ASP A 19 10.01 2.20 10.43
C ASP A 19 9.52 2.31 11.88
N ALA A 20 10.41 2.14 12.86
CA ALA A 20 10.08 2.30 14.27
C ALA A 20 9.60 3.71 14.61
N ARG A 21 10.31 4.75 14.15
CA ARG A 21 9.90 6.16 14.34
C ARG A 21 8.58 6.46 13.63
N MET A 22 8.35 5.88 12.46
CA MET A 22 7.07 6.02 11.77
C MET A 22 5.92 5.39 12.59
N MET A 23 6.13 4.24 13.23
CA MET A 23 5.12 3.61 14.10
C MET A 23 4.85 4.43 15.36
N GLU A 24 5.86 5.04 15.98
CA GLU A 24 5.67 5.98 17.09
C GLU A 24 4.90 7.24 16.67
N PHE A 25 5.20 7.77 15.49
CA PHE A 25 4.52 8.92 14.92
C PHE A 25 3.05 8.63 14.61
N THR A 26 2.75 7.50 13.95
CA THR A 26 1.36 7.05 13.70
C THR A 26 0.58 6.80 14.99
N ALA A 27 1.21 6.23 16.02
CA ALA A 27 0.57 6.09 17.33
C ALA A 27 0.20 7.45 17.96
N THR A 28 1.04 8.47 17.74
CA THR A 28 0.73 9.85 18.16
C THR A 28 -0.42 10.45 17.36
N ILE A 29 -0.44 10.25 16.04
CA ILE A 29 -1.56 10.67 15.18
C ILE A 29 -2.87 10.01 15.63
N ASN A 30 -2.86 8.70 15.92
CA ASN A 30 -4.04 7.99 16.42
C ASN A 30 -4.57 8.60 17.73
N ARG A 31 -3.68 8.96 18.66
CA ARG A 31 -4.07 9.66 19.89
C ARG A 31 -4.73 11.01 19.57
N LEU A 32 -4.20 11.78 18.63
CA LEU A 32 -4.78 13.06 18.22
C LEU A 32 -6.15 12.90 17.52
N LEU A 33 -6.25 11.97 16.56
CA LEU A 33 -7.50 11.65 15.86
C LEU A 33 -8.58 11.19 16.84
N SER A 34 -8.21 10.40 17.85
CA SER A 34 -9.15 9.95 18.87
C SER A 34 -9.70 11.11 19.73
N LYS A 35 -8.95 12.20 19.92
CA LYS A 35 -9.38 13.35 20.74
C LYS A 35 -10.40 14.23 20.01
N TYR A 36 -10.35 14.32 18.69
CA TYR A 36 -11.21 15.23 17.92
C TYR A 36 -12.58 14.58 17.63
N PRO A 37 -13.74 15.23 17.97
CA PRO A 37 -15.06 14.63 17.83
C PRO A 37 -15.39 14.13 16.42
N GLU A 38 -15.07 14.91 15.38
CA GLU A 38 -15.39 14.55 13.99
C GLU A 38 -14.60 13.34 13.48
N SER A 39 -13.32 13.26 13.86
CA SER A 39 -12.44 12.14 13.52
C SER A 39 -12.88 10.86 14.23
N ARG A 40 -13.25 10.98 15.52
CA ARG A 40 -13.76 9.87 16.33
C ARG A 40 -15.11 9.35 15.81
N ARG A 41 -16.02 10.25 15.43
CA ARG A 41 -17.33 9.90 14.84
C ARG A 41 -17.18 9.07 13.57
N ARG A 42 -16.17 9.39 12.75
CA ARG A 42 -15.81 8.65 11.53
C ARG A 42 -14.91 7.44 11.79
N LYS A 43 -14.44 7.22 13.02
CA LYS A 43 -13.47 6.19 13.39
C LYS A 43 -12.21 6.27 12.51
N LEU A 44 -11.63 7.46 12.37
CA LEU A 44 -10.36 7.64 11.65
C LEU A 44 -9.20 7.15 12.50
N TYR A 45 -8.36 6.29 11.94
CA TYR A 45 -7.13 5.79 12.54
C TYR A 45 -6.16 5.29 11.47
N ILE A 46 -4.94 5.00 11.90
CA ILE A 46 -3.91 4.27 11.16
C ILE A 46 -3.65 2.96 11.90
N ARG A 47 -3.67 1.84 11.19
CA ARG A 47 -3.25 0.56 11.78
C ARG A 47 -1.73 0.59 11.98
N THR A 48 -1.31 0.34 13.21
CA THR A 48 0.11 0.25 13.59
C THR A 48 0.54 -1.20 13.71
N PHE A 49 1.84 -1.44 13.61
CA PHE A 49 2.48 -2.73 13.87
C PHE A 49 3.77 -2.50 14.67
N ALA A 50 4.26 -3.52 15.37
CA ALA A 50 5.47 -3.40 16.16
C ALA A 50 6.72 -3.50 15.28
N VAL A 51 7.68 -2.62 15.54
CA VAL A 51 9.02 -2.66 14.94
C VAL A 51 10.04 -2.52 16.06
N VAL A 52 11.00 -3.44 16.11
CA VAL A 52 12.05 -3.47 17.13
C VAL A 52 13.40 -3.47 16.43
N PRO A 53 14.05 -2.30 16.30
CA PRO A 53 15.44 -2.23 15.87
C PRO A 53 16.33 -2.92 16.91
N LEU A 54 17.15 -3.88 16.48
CA LEU A 54 18.08 -4.59 17.38
C LEU A 54 19.48 -3.99 17.30
N THR A 55 19.94 -3.70 16.08
CA THR A 55 21.22 -3.04 15.78
C THR A 55 20.98 -1.98 14.69
N GLU A 56 22.06 -1.35 14.20
CA GLU A 56 21.96 -0.41 13.07
C GLU A 56 21.62 -1.10 11.74
N ASP A 57 21.79 -2.41 11.67
CA ASP A 57 21.68 -3.21 10.44
C ASP A 57 20.77 -4.44 10.60
N CYS A 58 20.05 -4.58 11.70
CA CYS A 58 18.99 -5.59 11.79
C CYS A 58 17.89 -5.23 12.78
N GLY A 59 16.73 -5.83 12.57
CA GLY A 59 15.65 -5.78 13.54
C GLY A 59 14.47 -6.68 13.19
N LEU A 60 13.44 -6.57 14.03
CA LEU A 60 12.23 -7.36 13.95
C LEU A 60 11.05 -6.49 13.54
N VAL A 61 10.22 -6.98 12.63
CA VAL A 61 8.95 -6.37 12.25
C VAL A 61 7.84 -7.35 12.58
N GLU A 62 6.78 -6.89 13.24
CA GLU A 62 5.57 -7.69 13.45
C GLU A 62 4.99 -8.10 12.10
N TRP A 63 4.76 -9.40 11.95
CA TRP A 63 4.02 -9.90 10.81
C TRP A 63 2.53 -9.71 11.06
N VAL A 64 1.95 -8.68 10.45
CA VAL A 64 0.51 -8.44 10.54
C VAL A 64 -0.21 -9.58 9.83
N PRO A 65 -0.98 -10.44 10.53
CA PRO A 65 -1.65 -11.56 9.89
C PRO A 65 -2.69 -11.07 8.87
N HIS A 66 -3.15 -11.94 7.97
CA HIS A 66 -4.24 -11.66 7.02
C HIS A 66 -4.07 -10.39 6.14
N THR A 67 -2.88 -9.82 6.04
CA THR A 67 -2.59 -8.74 5.09
C THR A 67 -2.20 -9.29 3.73
N ARG A 68 -2.65 -8.63 2.67
CA ARG A 68 -2.25 -8.93 1.28
C ARG A 68 -1.84 -7.66 0.55
N GLY A 69 -0.77 -7.72 -0.24
CA GLY A 69 -0.32 -6.58 -1.04
C GLY A 69 -1.29 -6.22 -2.16
N LEU A 70 -1.44 -4.93 -2.44
CA LEU A 70 -2.27 -4.40 -3.53
C LEU A 70 -1.92 -5.06 -4.87
N ARG A 71 -0.62 -5.20 -5.16
CA ARG A 71 -0.13 -5.82 -6.38
C ARG A 71 -0.56 -7.28 -6.47
N GLN A 72 -0.38 -8.04 -5.39
CA GLN A 72 -0.79 -9.45 -5.34
C GLN A 72 -2.31 -9.59 -5.54
N ILE A 73 -3.11 -8.77 -4.85
CA ILE A 73 -4.57 -8.76 -5.00
C ILE A 73 -4.97 -8.48 -6.45
N LEU A 74 -4.42 -7.41 -7.05
CA LEU A 74 -4.76 -7.04 -8.42
C LEU A 74 -4.37 -8.13 -9.42
N GLN A 75 -3.17 -8.71 -9.27
CA GLN A 75 -2.71 -9.80 -10.13
C GLN A 75 -3.66 -11.00 -10.09
N ASP A 76 -4.07 -11.45 -8.90
CA ASP A 76 -5.01 -12.57 -8.76
C ASP A 76 -6.33 -12.31 -9.50
N ILE A 77 -6.88 -11.09 -9.36
CA ILE A 77 -8.16 -10.74 -9.99
C ILE A 77 -7.99 -10.62 -11.52
N TYR A 78 -6.89 -10.04 -12.00
CA TYR A 78 -6.61 -9.98 -13.44
C TYR A 78 -6.38 -11.37 -14.05
N ILE A 79 -5.70 -12.29 -13.35
CA ILE A 79 -5.53 -13.68 -13.76
C ILE A 79 -6.90 -14.36 -13.87
N THR A 80 -7.73 -14.21 -12.84
CA THR A 80 -9.09 -14.80 -12.82
C THR A 80 -9.98 -14.23 -13.94
N CYS A 81 -9.78 -12.98 -14.34
CA CYS A 81 -10.49 -12.35 -15.45
C CYS A 81 -9.88 -12.66 -16.84
N GLY A 82 -8.80 -13.45 -16.93
CA GLY A 82 -8.09 -13.73 -18.17
C GLY A 82 -7.36 -12.53 -18.78
N LYS A 83 -7.05 -11.51 -17.97
CA LYS A 83 -6.42 -10.24 -18.40
C LYS A 83 -4.93 -10.17 -18.09
N PHE A 84 -4.41 -11.07 -17.25
CA PHE A 84 -3.00 -11.12 -16.89
C PHE A 84 -2.47 -12.56 -16.94
N ASP A 85 -1.30 -12.72 -17.55
CA ASP A 85 -0.52 -13.94 -17.60
C ASP A 85 0.94 -13.53 -17.37
N CYS A 86 1.57 -14.05 -16.32
CA CYS A 86 2.93 -13.63 -15.93
C CYS A 86 3.97 -13.89 -17.03
N GLN A 87 3.76 -14.91 -17.88
CA GLN A 87 4.67 -15.28 -18.96
C GLN A 87 4.44 -14.45 -20.23
N LYS A 88 3.25 -13.92 -20.45
CA LYS A 88 2.91 -13.19 -21.68
C LYS A 88 2.83 -11.68 -21.49
N THR A 89 2.20 -11.25 -20.41
CA THR A 89 1.87 -9.84 -20.17
C THR A 89 3.13 -9.02 -19.90
N ASN A 90 4.06 -9.50 -19.07
CA ASN A 90 5.30 -8.78 -18.76
C ASN A 90 6.19 -8.59 -20.02
N PRO A 91 6.46 -9.63 -20.83
CA PRO A 91 7.16 -9.45 -22.11
C PRO A 91 6.42 -8.54 -23.08
N GLN A 92 5.09 -8.60 -23.13
CA GLN A 92 4.29 -7.73 -23.98
C GLN A 92 4.43 -6.26 -23.58
N ILE A 93 4.33 -5.94 -22.28
CA ILE A 93 4.53 -4.57 -21.77
C ILE A 93 5.96 -4.10 -22.08
N LYS A 94 6.96 -4.95 -21.86
CA LYS A 94 8.35 -4.63 -22.20
C LYS A 94 8.53 -4.32 -23.68
N ARG A 95 7.94 -5.13 -24.58
CA ARG A 95 7.98 -4.86 -26.03
C ARG A 95 7.33 -3.54 -26.40
N ILE A 96 6.18 -3.20 -25.79
CA ILE A 96 5.52 -1.91 -26.01
C ILE A 96 6.44 -0.77 -25.58
N TYR A 97 7.04 -0.89 -24.39
CA TYR A 97 8.00 0.08 -23.87
C TYR A 97 9.19 0.28 -24.82
N ASP A 98 9.88 -0.81 -25.19
CA ASP A 98 11.04 -0.78 -26.08
C ASP A 98 10.71 -0.20 -27.48
N GLN A 99 9.51 -0.46 -28.00
CA GLN A 99 9.07 0.04 -29.31
C GLN A 99 8.73 1.54 -29.31
N CYS A 100 8.18 2.02 -28.20
CA CYS A 100 7.72 3.40 -28.02
C CYS A 100 8.80 4.32 -27.44
N GLN A 101 9.86 3.76 -26.85
CA GLN A 101 10.98 4.51 -26.29
C GLN A 101 11.57 5.45 -27.35
N GLY A 102 11.61 6.75 -27.03
CA GLY A 102 12.11 7.81 -27.91
C GLY A 102 11.18 8.22 -29.06
N LYS A 103 10.06 7.51 -29.29
CA LYS A 103 9.09 7.84 -30.36
C LYS A 103 7.87 8.60 -29.85
N MET A 104 7.52 8.43 -28.59
CA MET A 104 6.41 9.12 -27.95
C MET A 104 6.70 9.38 -26.46
N PRO A 105 6.06 10.38 -25.85
CA PRO A 105 6.10 10.59 -24.41
C PRO A 105 5.60 9.35 -23.64
N GLU A 106 6.25 9.04 -22.51
CA GLU A 106 5.92 7.87 -21.71
C GLU A 106 4.49 7.91 -21.13
N ASP A 107 3.98 9.10 -20.82
CA ASP A 107 2.64 9.27 -20.27
C ASP A 107 1.55 8.96 -21.31
N VAL A 108 1.79 9.33 -22.57
CA VAL A 108 0.92 9.00 -23.71
C VAL A 108 0.94 7.48 -23.95
N MET A 109 2.12 6.87 -23.96
CA MET A 109 2.25 5.42 -24.07
C MET A 109 1.50 4.69 -22.95
N LEU A 110 1.66 5.14 -21.70
CA LEU A 110 0.96 4.56 -20.56
C LEU A 110 -0.56 4.67 -20.73
N LYS A 111 -1.07 5.86 -21.06
CA LYS A 111 -2.51 6.14 -21.18
C LYS A 111 -3.17 5.42 -22.34
N ASP A 112 -2.53 5.40 -23.50
CA ASP A 112 -3.16 4.95 -24.75
C ASP A 112 -2.90 3.47 -25.06
N LYS A 113 -1.79 2.91 -24.55
CA LYS A 113 -1.39 1.52 -24.84
C LYS A 113 -1.55 0.60 -23.64
N ILE A 114 -1.08 1.00 -22.47
CA ILE A 114 -0.97 0.11 -21.30
C ILE A 114 -2.25 0.14 -20.45
N LEU A 115 -2.75 1.32 -20.05
CA LEU A 115 -3.93 1.45 -19.19
C LEU A 115 -5.19 0.76 -19.74
N PRO A 116 -5.50 0.79 -21.06
CA PRO A 116 -6.69 0.12 -21.59
C PRO A 116 -6.65 -1.41 -21.43
N MET A 117 -5.47 -2.01 -21.24
CA MET A 117 -5.32 -3.45 -20.98
C MET A 117 -5.80 -3.83 -19.57
N PHE A 118 -5.80 -2.88 -18.63
CA PHE A 118 -6.00 -3.11 -17.20
C PHE A 118 -7.14 -2.22 -16.65
N PRO A 119 -8.41 -2.61 -16.85
CA PRO A 119 -9.54 -1.87 -16.32
C PRO A 119 -9.54 -1.88 -14.77
N PRO A 120 -10.07 -0.83 -14.11
CA PRO A 120 -10.17 -0.78 -12.65
C PRO A 120 -11.10 -1.89 -12.13
N ILE A 121 -10.57 -2.79 -11.31
CA ILE A 121 -11.26 -4.00 -10.85
C ILE A 121 -11.06 -4.28 -9.35
N PHE A 122 -10.37 -3.40 -8.62
CA PHE A 122 -10.08 -3.60 -7.20
C PHE A 122 -11.34 -3.74 -6.34
N HIS A 123 -12.44 -3.10 -6.74
CA HIS A 123 -13.74 -3.27 -6.07
C HIS A 123 -14.22 -4.74 -6.02
N LYS A 124 -13.80 -5.59 -6.98
CA LYS A 124 -14.12 -7.03 -6.98
C LYS A 124 -13.49 -7.75 -5.79
N TRP A 125 -12.32 -7.32 -5.32
CA TRP A 125 -11.69 -7.89 -4.13
C TRP A 125 -12.59 -7.80 -2.90
N PHE A 126 -13.25 -6.64 -2.72
CA PHE A 126 -14.17 -6.46 -1.59
C PHE A 126 -15.39 -7.37 -1.72
N LEU A 127 -15.92 -7.55 -2.94
CA LEU A 127 -17.07 -8.42 -3.19
C LEU A 127 -16.76 -9.90 -2.95
N THR A 128 -15.54 -10.34 -3.26
CA THR A 128 -15.13 -11.74 -3.06
C THR A 128 -14.67 -12.03 -1.64
N THR A 129 -14.05 -11.05 -0.97
CA THR A 129 -13.50 -11.22 0.39
C THR A 129 -14.57 -11.05 1.46
N PHE A 130 -15.53 -10.13 1.26
CA PHE A 130 -16.58 -9.83 2.21
C PHE A 130 -17.95 -10.18 1.62
N SER A 131 -18.38 -11.43 1.80
CA SER A 131 -19.63 -11.94 1.22
C SER A 131 -20.89 -11.35 1.87
N GLU A 132 -20.82 -11.02 3.17
CA GLU A 132 -21.95 -10.42 3.88
C GLU A 132 -22.05 -8.90 3.59
N PRO A 133 -23.20 -8.38 3.12
CA PRO A 133 -23.33 -6.97 2.72
C PRO A 133 -22.97 -5.95 3.82
N ALA A 134 -23.33 -6.24 5.07
CA ALA A 134 -23.01 -5.36 6.19
C ALA A 134 -21.49 -5.32 6.47
N VAL A 135 -20.81 -6.46 6.36
CA VAL A 135 -19.35 -6.55 6.52
C VAL A 135 -18.65 -5.87 5.34
N TRP A 136 -19.09 -6.13 4.11
CA TRP A 136 -18.59 -5.47 2.90
C TRP A 136 -18.67 -3.94 3.01
N PHE A 137 -19.82 -3.42 3.43
CA PHE A 137 -20.01 -1.98 3.58
C PHE A 137 -19.03 -1.41 4.61
N ARG A 138 -18.92 -2.05 5.78
CA ARG A 138 -17.94 -1.65 6.82
C ARG A 138 -16.50 -1.69 6.29
N ALA A 139 -16.14 -2.73 5.55
CA ALA A 139 -14.80 -2.89 5.01
C ALA A 139 -14.44 -1.84 3.97
N ARG A 140 -15.40 -1.49 3.10
CA ARG A 140 -15.23 -0.42 2.12
C ARG A 140 -15.09 0.95 2.78
N VAL A 141 -15.83 1.21 3.87
CA VAL A 141 -15.69 2.43 4.66
C VAL A 141 -14.32 2.48 5.35
N ALA A 142 -13.89 1.37 5.96
CA ALA A 142 -12.57 1.26 6.60
C ALA A 142 -11.43 1.50 5.60
N TYR A 143 -11.51 0.90 4.40
CA TYR A 143 -10.61 1.16 3.28
C TYR A 143 -10.53 2.66 2.95
N ALA A 144 -11.67 3.32 2.74
CA ALA A 144 -11.70 4.73 2.39
C ALA A 144 -11.09 5.62 3.48
N HIS A 145 -11.43 5.35 4.75
CA HIS A 145 -10.93 6.13 5.88
C HIS A 145 -9.44 5.94 6.10
N THR A 146 -8.97 4.69 6.17
CA THR A 146 -7.54 4.39 6.42
C THR A 146 -6.66 4.86 5.26
N THR A 147 -7.12 4.72 4.01
CA THR A 147 -6.40 5.25 2.83
C THR A 147 -6.34 6.77 2.84
N ALA A 148 -7.43 7.46 3.22
CA ALA A 148 -7.44 8.92 3.32
C ALA A 148 -6.47 9.42 4.40
N VAL A 149 -6.45 8.77 5.56
CA VAL A 149 -5.51 9.13 6.65
C VAL A 149 -4.06 8.88 6.21
N TRP A 150 -3.77 7.72 5.59
CA TRP A 150 -2.44 7.44 5.04
C TRP A 150 -2.02 8.41 3.95
N SER A 151 -2.94 8.87 3.10
CA SER A 151 -2.65 9.85 2.04
C SER A 151 -2.22 11.19 2.63
N MET A 152 -2.96 11.68 3.64
CA MET A 152 -2.62 12.92 4.33
C MET A 152 -1.31 12.81 5.10
N VAL A 153 -1.14 11.74 5.87
CA VAL A 153 0.04 11.53 6.70
C VAL A 153 1.28 11.30 5.85
N GLY A 154 1.15 10.48 4.80
CA GLY A 154 2.21 10.24 3.82
C GLY A 154 2.67 11.52 3.16
N HIS A 155 1.74 12.38 2.75
CA HIS A 155 2.09 13.69 2.19
C HIS A 155 2.85 14.58 3.19
N ILE A 156 2.38 14.65 4.44
CA ILE A 156 3.02 15.48 5.49
C ILE A 156 4.47 15.05 5.77
N VAL A 157 4.76 13.75 5.74
CA VAL A 157 6.10 13.22 6.03
C VAL A 157 6.96 13.03 4.77
N GLY A 158 6.45 13.39 3.59
CA GLY A 158 7.13 13.16 2.33
C GLY A 158 7.40 11.68 2.04
N LEU A 159 6.40 10.82 2.26
CA LEU A 159 6.49 9.37 2.07
C LEU A 159 6.46 9.00 0.59
N GLY A 160 7.58 8.50 0.07
CA GLY A 160 7.72 7.97 -1.28
C GLY A 160 7.65 6.44 -1.34
N ASP A 161 7.99 5.87 -2.49
CA ASP A 161 8.09 4.41 -2.73
C ASP A 161 6.77 3.65 -2.44
N ARG A 162 5.64 4.30 -2.75
CA ARG A 162 4.29 3.73 -2.53
C ARG A 162 3.85 2.87 -3.71
N HIS A 163 4.66 1.88 -4.09
CA HIS A 163 4.26 0.87 -5.07
C HIS A 163 3.32 -0.19 -4.46
N GLY A 164 2.72 -1.02 -5.32
CA GLY A 164 1.69 -1.98 -4.90
C GLY A 164 2.13 -3.12 -3.97
N GLU A 165 3.42 -3.25 -3.66
CA GLU A 165 3.90 -4.22 -2.66
C GLU A 165 3.95 -3.58 -1.26
N ASN A 166 4.19 -2.26 -1.18
CA ASN A 166 4.28 -1.52 0.08
C ASN A 166 2.91 -1.02 0.59
N ILE A 167 1.84 -1.27 -0.17
CA ILE A 167 0.45 -0.98 0.21
C ILE A 167 -0.26 -2.31 0.40
N LEU A 168 -0.62 -2.61 1.64
CA LEU A 168 -1.28 -3.84 2.03
C LEU A 168 -2.73 -3.56 2.45
N PHE A 169 -3.58 -4.59 2.31
CA PHE A 169 -4.95 -4.57 2.82
C PHE A 169 -5.18 -5.70 3.82
N TYR A 170 -5.78 -5.36 4.95
CA TYR A 170 -6.14 -6.34 5.96
C TYR A 170 -7.46 -7.03 5.58
N SER A 171 -7.38 -8.32 5.23
CA SER A 171 -8.46 -9.07 4.59
C SER A 171 -9.69 -9.30 5.48
N THR A 172 -9.59 -9.02 6.78
CA THR A 172 -10.71 -9.18 7.73
C THR A 172 -11.48 -7.89 7.99
N SER A 173 -10.91 -6.73 7.66
CA SER A 173 -11.54 -5.42 7.94
C SER A 173 -11.53 -4.45 6.77
N GLY A 174 -10.72 -4.66 5.74
CA GLY A 174 -10.54 -3.73 4.63
C GLY A 174 -9.56 -2.58 4.90
N ASP A 175 -8.92 -2.53 6.08
CA ASP A 175 -7.93 -1.50 6.41
C ASP A 175 -6.77 -1.46 5.41
N CYS A 176 -6.40 -0.26 4.99
CA CYS A 176 -5.16 0.02 4.28
C CYS A 176 -3.99 0.15 5.26
N VAL A 177 -2.89 -0.53 4.98
CA VAL A 177 -1.66 -0.55 5.79
C VAL A 177 -0.49 -0.27 4.87
N HIS A 178 0.31 0.74 5.17
CA HIS A 178 1.56 0.98 4.48
C HIS A 178 2.70 0.31 5.24
N VAL A 179 3.66 -0.25 4.51
CA VAL A 179 4.89 -0.85 5.05
C VAL A 179 6.10 -0.27 4.31
N ASP A 180 7.30 -0.57 4.83
CA ASP A 180 8.59 -0.10 4.31
C ASP A 180 8.68 1.43 4.27
N PHE A 181 9.32 2.04 5.27
CA PHE A 181 9.44 3.50 5.37
C PHE A 181 10.85 4.00 5.07
N SER A 182 11.56 3.32 4.18
CA SER A 182 12.94 3.68 3.79
C SER A 182 13.02 5.03 3.03
N CYS A 183 11.96 5.41 2.32
CA CYS A 183 11.82 6.62 1.51
C CYS A 183 10.92 7.67 2.19
N LEU A 184 11.49 8.47 3.10
CA LEU A 184 10.82 9.55 3.84
C LEU A 184 11.45 10.91 3.53
N PHE A 185 10.76 11.99 3.92
CA PHE A 185 11.21 13.38 3.80
C PHE A 185 11.56 13.77 2.35
N ASP A 186 10.65 13.45 1.44
CA ASP A 186 10.72 13.81 0.02
C ASP A 186 11.94 13.24 -0.72
N LYS A 187 12.56 12.19 -0.17
CA LYS A 187 13.65 11.45 -0.82
C LYS A 187 13.24 10.91 -2.20
N GLY A 188 11.95 10.63 -2.41
CA GLY A 188 11.39 10.22 -3.70
C GLY A 188 11.60 11.24 -4.83
N LEU A 189 11.75 12.53 -4.50
CA LEU A 189 12.05 13.59 -5.48
C LEU A 189 13.51 13.58 -5.94
N GLN A 190 14.40 12.90 -5.21
CA GLN A 190 15.85 12.85 -5.48
C GLN A 190 16.26 11.60 -6.27
N LEU A 191 15.31 10.73 -6.61
CA LEU A 191 15.58 9.55 -7.44
C LEU A 191 15.95 9.98 -8.87
N GLU A 192 16.66 9.10 -9.59
CA GLU A 192 16.98 9.31 -11.02
C GLU A 192 15.71 9.60 -11.84
N LYS A 193 14.61 8.92 -11.49
CA LYS A 193 13.26 9.22 -11.95
C LYS A 193 12.39 9.66 -10.76
N PRO A 194 12.19 10.97 -10.57
CA PRO A 194 11.48 11.51 -9.40
C PRO A 194 10.03 11.07 -9.28
N GLU A 195 9.58 10.83 -8.05
CA GLU A 195 8.16 10.62 -7.71
C GLU A 195 7.46 11.95 -7.46
N LEU A 196 6.79 12.50 -8.48
CA LEU A 196 6.18 13.85 -8.42
C LEU A 196 4.77 13.90 -7.81
N VAL A 197 4.24 12.77 -7.33
CA VAL A 197 2.88 12.67 -6.78
C VAL A 197 2.92 12.68 -5.25
N PRO A 198 2.00 13.41 -4.57
CA PRO A 198 2.02 13.51 -3.10
C PRO A 198 1.62 12.21 -2.40
N PHE A 199 0.81 11.37 -3.06
CA PHE A 199 0.37 10.06 -2.60
C PHE A 199 -0.21 9.27 -3.78
N ARG A 200 -0.33 7.95 -3.61
CA ARG A 200 -0.90 7.08 -4.63
C ARG A 200 -2.44 7.09 -4.59
N LEU A 201 -3.07 7.71 -5.58
CA LEU A 201 -4.51 7.65 -5.83
C LEU A 201 -4.81 7.30 -7.29
N THR A 202 -4.22 6.20 -7.76
CA THR A 202 -4.43 5.71 -9.13
C THR A 202 -5.76 4.99 -9.27
N GLN A 203 -6.28 4.86 -10.50
CA GLN A 203 -7.37 3.92 -10.77
C GLN A 203 -6.94 2.49 -10.37
N VAL A 204 -7.77 1.83 -9.57
CA VAL A 204 -7.55 0.47 -9.05
C VAL A 204 -8.78 -0.38 -9.29
#